data_AF-A0A534KBV5-F1
#
_entry.id   AF-A0A534KBV5-F1
#
_cell.length_a   1.000
_cell.length_b   1.000
_cell.length_c   1.000
_cell.angle_alpha   90.00
_cell.angle_beta   90.00
_cell.angle_gamma   90.00
#
_symmetry.space_group_name_H-M   'P 1'
#
loop_
_entity.id
_entity.type
_entity.pdbx_description
1 polymer ?
#
loop_
_entity_poly.entity_id
_entity_poly.type
_entity_poly.pdbx_seq_one_letter_code
_entity_poly.pdbx_strand_id
1 'polypeptide(L)'
;MQEKKFSIVGQSERSSGAMVKTEAVPCDFILVAAGNLDAVQGMHPALRSRIRGYGYEIYMKSTMPDTEENRLKLVRFVAQEVSKDRKIPHFDRTAVLEILREAQRRAGRRGQLTLRLRELGGLIRVAGDIAQEESSPLVSAKDVLSAKRIARSLEQQVADRMIERGKEYQTFITEGNIVGMVNGLAVLVGDNSIAEFSGIVLPIAAEVTPAQAKQGGRIIATGRLGEIAKEAVENVAALIKKYTGEDISNHDIHVQFVGSREGTEGDSASIS
;
A
#
# COMPACT_ATOMS: atom_id res chain seq x y z
N MET A 1 -29.87 -10.24 -20.68
CA MET A 1 -29.43 -11.41 -19.88
C MET A 1 -30.50 -12.50 -19.79
N GLN A 2 -31.76 -12.18 -19.44
CA GLN A 2 -32.83 -13.18 -19.37
C GLN A 2 -33.36 -13.54 -20.76
N GLU A 3 -33.86 -12.55 -21.49
CA GLU A 3 -34.52 -12.76 -22.79
C GLU A 3 -33.55 -12.95 -23.97
N LYS A 4 -32.25 -12.71 -23.77
CA LYS A 4 -31.23 -12.61 -24.83
C LYS A 4 -31.61 -11.69 -26.00
N LYS A 5 -32.62 -10.84 -25.81
CA LYS A 5 -33.10 -9.81 -26.73
C LYS A 5 -33.45 -8.55 -25.93
N PHE A 6 -33.30 -7.38 -26.55
CA PHE A 6 -33.66 -6.10 -25.97
C PHE A 6 -34.09 -5.12 -27.07
N SER A 7 -35.21 -4.42 -26.88
CA SER A 7 -35.66 -3.40 -27.82
C SER A 7 -34.84 -2.12 -27.66
N ILE A 8 -34.49 -1.48 -28.77
CA ILE A 8 -33.84 -0.17 -28.75
C ILE A 8 -34.92 0.90 -28.60
N VAL A 9 -34.74 1.80 -27.64
CA VAL A 9 -35.64 2.92 -27.32
C VAL A 9 -34.82 4.18 -27.08
N GLY A 10 -35.29 5.33 -27.57
CA GLY A 10 -34.68 6.63 -27.26
C GLY A 10 -34.75 6.93 -25.75
N GLN A 11 -33.59 7.21 -25.14
CA GLN A 11 -33.47 7.42 -23.69
C GLN A 11 -33.90 8.83 -23.25
N SER A 12 -33.86 9.80 -24.15
CA SER A 12 -34.26 11.18 -23.84
C SER A 12 -35.73 11.38 -24.15
N GLU A 13 -36.53 11.62 -23.12
CA GLU A 13 -37.98 11.89 -23.22
C GLU A 13 -38.31 13.12 -24.07
N ARG A 14 -37.34 14.04 -24.24
CA ARG A 14 -37.50 15.26 -25.04
C ARG A 14 -37.18 15.06 -26.53
N SER A 15 -36.69 13.88 -26.90
CA SER A 15 -36.38 13.55 -28.29
C SER A 15 -37.59 12.86 -28.95
N SER A 16 -37.83 13.15 -30.22
CA SER A 16 -38.79 12.39 -31.04
C SER A 16 -38.48 10.88 -31.07
N GLY A 17 -37.23 10.50 -30.83
CA GLY A 17 -36.80 9.10 -30.72
C GLY A 17 -37.33 8.35 -29.50
N ALA A 18 -37.89 9.04 -28.48
CA ALA A 18 -38.55 8.37 -27.35
C ALA A 18 -39.85 7.66 -27.75
N MET A 19 -40.48 8.09 -28.85
CA MET A 19 -41.69 7.44 -29.40
C MET A 19 -41.37 6.20 -30.23
N VAL A 20 -40.10 5.95 -30.55
CA VAL A 20 -39.67 4.83 -31.39
C VAL A 20 -39.13 3.71 -30.52
N LYS A 21 -39.79 2.54 -30.60
CA LYS A 21 -39.34 1.30 -29.98
C LYS A 21 -39.23 0.23 -31.06
N THR A 22 -38.03 -0.31 -31.24
CA THR A 22 -37.83 -1.40 -32.20
C THR A 22 -38.43 -2.71 -31.69
N GLU A 23 -38.59 -3.67 -32.58
CA GLU A 23 -38.70 -5.08 -32.20
C GLU A 23 -37.48 -5.50 -31.35
N ALA A 24 -37.62 -6.59 -30.61
CA ALA A 24 -36.59 -7.06 -29.69
C ALA A 24 -35.35 -7.51 -30.47
N VAL A 25 -34.27 -6.74 -30.33
CA VAL A 25 -33.01 -7.00 -31.04
C VAL A 25 -32.20 -8.05 -30.28
N PRO A 26 -31.62 -9.06 -30.95
CA PRO A 26 -30.75 -10.05 -30.30
C PRO A 26 -29.57 -9.40 -29.57
N CYS A 27 -29.38 -9.79 -28.31
CA CYS A 27 -28.27 -9.38 -27.45
C CYS A 27 -27.80 -10.58 -26.60
N ASP A 28 -27.48 -11.69 -27.27
CA ASP A 28 -26.95 -12.89 -26.63
C ASP A 28 -25.44 -12.74 -26.39
N PHE A 29 -25.09 -12.05 -25.31
CA PHE A 29 -23.69 -11.79 -24.92
C PHE A 29 -23.32 -12.53 -23.64
N ILE A 30 -22.01 -12.79 -23.49
CA ILE A 30 -21.41 -13.20 -22.22
C ILE A 30 -21.05 -11.92 -21.45
N LEU A 31 -21.65 -11.74 -20.27
CA LEU A 31 -21.32 -10.61 -19.40
C LEU A 31 -20.04 -10.89 -18.63
N VAL A 32 -19.01 -10.07 -18.83
CA VAL A 32 -17.83 -9.99 -17.96
C VAL A 32 -17.89 -8.68 -17.20
N ALA A 33 -18.40 -8.71 -15.97
CA ALA A 33 -18.46 -7.54 -15.09
C ALA A 33 -17.21 -7.48 -14.19
N ALA A 34 -16.69 -6.28 -13.95
CA ALA A 34 -15.53 -6.05 -13.09
C ALA A 34 -15.76 -4.82 -12.21
N GLY A 35 -15.20 -4.84 -11.01
CA GLY A 35 -15.31 -3.75 -10.05
C GLY A 35 -14.54 -4.04 -8.76
N ASN A 36 -14.46 -3.04 -7.91
CA ASN A 36 -13.88 -3.14 -6.57
C ASN A 36 -14.95 -3.58 -5.54
N LEU A 37 -14.55 -3.78 -4.28
CA LEU A 37 -15.47 -4.29 -3.24
C LEU A 37 -16.63 -3.31 -2.93
N ASP A 38 -16.39 -2.00 -3.05
CA ASP A 38 -17.40 -0.95 -2.94
C ASP A 38 -18.45 -1.03 -4.06
N ALA A 39 -18.04 -1.36 -5.30
CA ALA A 39 -18.96 -1.55 -6.42
C ALA A 39 -19.94 -2.71 -6.17
N VAL A 40 -19.54 -3.72 -5.39
CA VAL A 40 -20.42 -4.84 -4.99
C VAL A 40 -21.51 -4.38 -4.02
N GLN A 41 -21.23 -3.37 -3.18
CA GLN A 41 -22.23 -2.80 -2.25
C GLN A 41 -23.31 -2.00 -2.99
N GLY A 42 -22.90 -1.23 -4.01
CA GLY A 42 -23.83 -0.43 -4.84
C GLY A 42 -24.54 -1.21 -5.96
N MET A 43 -24.19 -2.48 -6.17
CA MET A 43 -24.75 -3.27 -7.26
C MET A 43 -26.23 -3.58 -7.04
N HIS A 44 -27.04 -3.43 -8.09
CA HIS A 44 -28.45 -3.79 -8.04
C HIS A 44 -28.63 -5.26 -7.56
N PRO A 45 -29.40 -5.53 -6.48
CA PRO A 45 -29.45 -6.87 -5.86
C PRO A 45 -29.85 -7.99 -6.84
N ALA A 46 -30.79 -7.73 -7.75
CA ALA A 46 -31.21 -8.70 -8.76
C ALA A 46 -30.09 -9.06 -9.76
N LEU A 47 -29.23 -8.10 -10.13
CA LEU A 47 -28.10 -8.35 -11.02
C LEU A 47 -27.06 -9.21 -10.32
N ARG A 48 -26.71 -8.88 -9.08
CA ARG A 48 -25.78 -9.66 -8.26
C ARG A 48 -26.28 -11.10 -8.05
N SER A 49 -27.55 -11.25 -7.69
CA SER A 49 -28.19 -12.57 -7.52
C SER A 49 -28.11 -13.40 -8.81
N ARG A 50 -28.32 -12.79 -9.98
CA ARG A 50 -28.23 -13.47 -11.28
C ARG A 50 -26.79 -13.91 -11.59
N ILE A 51 -25.79 -13.05 -11.36
CA ILE A 51 -24.38 -13.38 -11.60
C ILE A 51 -23.94 -14.51 -10.67
N ARG A 52 -24.29 -14.43 -9.38
CA ARG A 52 -23.93 -15.45 -8.38
C ARG A 52 -24.65 -16.79 -8.60
N GLY A 53 -25.91 -16.76 -9.03
CA GLY A 53 -26.72 -17.97 -9.24
C GLY A 53 -26.43 -18.72 -10.55
N TYR A 54 -25.96 -18.03 -11.59
CA TYR A 54 -25.81 -18.59 -12.93
C TYR A 54 -24.42 -18.33 -13.55
N GLY A 55 -23.47 -17.86 -12.78
CA GLY A 55 -22.15 -17.46 -13.24
C GLY A 55 -21.05 -17.73 -12.22
N TYR A 56 -19.93 -17.03 -12.38
CA TYR A 56 -18.74 -17.20 -11.55
C TYR A 56 -18.35 -15.85 -10.92
N GLU A 57 -17.96 -15.88 -9.65
CA GLU A 57 -17.39 -14.74 -8.94
C GLU A 57 -15.91 -15.02 -8.70
N ILE A 58 -15.04 -14.08 -9.10
CA ILE A 58 -13.60 -14.20 -8.94
C ILE A 58 -13.10 -12.96 -8.18
N TYR A 59 -12.53 -13.19 -7.01
CA TYR A 59 -11.77 -12.15 -6.31
C TYR A 59 -10.32 -12.19 -6.77
N MET A 60 -9.89 -11.12 -7.44
CA MET A 60 -8.57 -11.05 -8.06
C MET A 60 -7.48 -11.00 -6.99
N LYS A 61 -6.49 -11.90 -7.10
CA LYS A 61 -5.33 -11.90 -6.21
C LYS A 61 -4.46 -10.66 -6.49
N SER A 62 -3.93 -10.05 -5.43
CA SER A 62 -2.98 -8.94 -5.51
C SER A 62 -1.52 -9.39 -5.55
N THR A 63 -1.23 -10.66 -5.27
CA THR A 63 0.12 -11.24 -5.25
C THR A 63 0.14 -12.67 -5.77
N MET A 64 1.33 -13.15 -6.16
CA MET A 64 1.61 -14.54 -6.53
C MET A 64 2.91 -15.03 -5.88
N PRO A 65 3.11 -16.35 -5.70
CA PRO A 65 4.35 -16.89 -5.14
C PRO A 65 5.59 -16.51 -5.97
N ASP A 66 6.69 -16.21 -5.30
CA ASP A 66 7.98 -15.95 -5.93
C ASP A 66 8.70 -17.25 -6.30
N THR A 67 8.30 -17.83 -7.45
CA THR A 67 8.91 -19.03 -8.04
C THR A 67 9.58 -18.69 -9.36
N GLU A 68 10.52 -19.52 -9.81
CA GLU A 68 11.18 -19.36 -11.12
C GLU A 68 10.17 -19.27 -12.28
N GLU A 69 9.10 -20.06 -12.25
CA GLU A 69 8.03 -19.99 -13.25
C GLU A 69 7.33 -18.63 -13.27
N ASN A 70 7.02 -18.08 -12.09
CA ASN A 70 6.35 -16.78 -11.98
C ASN A 70 7.29 -15.61 -12.29
N ARG A 71 8.58 -15.73 -11.98
CA ARG A 71 9.62 -14.79 -12.47
C ARG A 71 9.66 -14.77 -13.99
N LEU A 72 9.66 -15.94 -14.64
CA LEU A 72 9.59 -16.03 -16.10
C LEU A 72 8.29 -15.45 -16.68
N LYS A 73 7.17 -15.50 -15.96
CA LYS A 73 5.95 -14.78 -16.35
C LYS A 73 6.13 -13.27 -16.28
N LEU A 74 6.83 -12.75 -15.28
CA LEU A 74 7.16 -11.31 -15.22
C LEU A 74 8.16 -10.88 -16.30
N VAL A 75 9.14 -11.71 -16.65
CA VAL A 75 10.01 -11.44 -17.82
C VAL A 75 9.17 -11.33 -19.10
N ARG A 76 8.25 -12.27 -19.31
CA ARG A 76 7.30 -12.22 -20.44
C ARG A 76 6.40 -10.98 -20.37
N PHE A 77 5.94 -10.59 -19.19
CA PHE A 77 5.17 -9.38 -18.98
C PHE A 77 5.94 -8.13 -19.42
N VAL A 78 7.22 -7.98 -19.04
CA VAL A 78 8.07 -6.87 -19.51
C VAL A 78 8.13 -6.84 -21.04
N ALA A 79 8.39 -7.98 -21.68
CA ALA A 79 8.44 -8.06 -23.14
C ALA A 79 7.09 -7.69 -23.80
N GLN A 80 5.97 -8.10 -23.19
CA GLN A 80 4.62 -7.76 -23.67
C GLN A 80 4.33 -6.27 -23.53
N GLU A 81 4.70 -5.64 -22.42
CA GLU A 81 4.48 -4.20 -22.22
C GLU A 81 5.28 -3.37 -23.23
N VAL A 82 6.56 -3.70 -23.45
CA VAL A 82 7.39 -3.06 -24.48
C VAL A 82 6.78 -3.25 -25.88
N SER A 83 6.37 -4.48 -26.22
CA SER A 83 5.80 -4.79 -27.53
C SER A 83 4.45 -4.09 -27.78
N LYS A 84 3.66 -3.86 -26.74
CA LYS A 84 2.37 -3.14 -26.83
C LYS A 84 2.59 -1.63 -26.96
N ASP A 85 3.54 -1.08 -26.21
CA ASP A 85 3.82 0.35 -26.19
C ASP A 85 4.46 0.84 -27.49
N ARG A 86 5.42 0.08 -28.04
CA ARG A 86 6.15 0.35 -29.30
C ARG A 86 6.98 1.63 -29.34
N LYS A 87 7.01 2.44 -28.28
CA LYS A 87 7.78 3.70 -28.24
C LYS A 87 9.05 3.58 -27.43
N ILE A 88 9.09 2.63 -26.50
CA ILE A 88 10.23 2.38 -25.62
C ILE A 88 11.16 1.27 -26.14
N PRO A 89 12.48 1.34 -25.86
CA PRO A 89 13.42 0.28 -26.21
C PRO A 89 13.20 -1.00 -25.37
N HIS A 90 13.80 -2.11 -25.83
CA HIS A 90 13.80 -3.36 -25.07
C HIS A 90 14.66 -3.26 -23.80
N PHE A 91 14.39 -4.14 -22.84
CA PHE A 91 15.08 -4.18 -21.56
C PHE A 91 16.23 -5.18 -21.60
N ASP A 92 17.38 -4.79 -21.06
CA ASP A 92 18.47 -5.72 -20.80
C ASP A 92 18.19 -6.59 -19.55
N ARG A 93 19.07 -7.56 -19.30
CA ARG A 93 18.94 -8.46 -18.16
C ARG A 93 18.96 -7.71 -16.82
N THR A 94 19.72 -6.63 -16.70
CA THR A 94 19.87 -5.86 -15.45
C THR A 94 18.58 -5.09 -15.13
N ALA A 95 17.94 -4.50 -16.12
CA ALA A 95 16.67 -3.81 -15.99
C ALA A 95 15.54 -4.77 -15.60
N VAL A 96 15.46 -5.94 -16.27
CA VAL A 96 14.46 -6.96 -15.93
C VAL A 96 14.64 -7.46 -14.49
N LEU A 97 15.87 -7.67 -14.04
CA LEU A 97 16.14 -8.04 -12.64
C LEU A 97 15.68 -6.95 -11.66
N GLU A 98 15.85 -5.67 -11.99
CA GLU A 98 15.38 -4.57 -11.15
C GLU A 98 13.85 -4.49 -11.11
N ILE A 99 13.15 -4.77 -12.23
CA ILE A 99 11.69 -4.92 -12.25
C ILE A 99 11.24 -6.09 -11.37
N LEU A 100 11.94 -7.22 -11.38
CA LEU A 100 11.62 -8.36 -10.49
C LEU A 100 11.79 -8.00 -9.02
N ARG A 101 12.87 -7.30 -8.66
CA ARG A 101 13.08 -6.79 -7.28
C ARG A 101 11.98 -5.82 -6.87
N GLU A 102 11.55 -4.97 -7.78
CA GLU A 102 10.44 -4.06 -7.52
C GLU A 102 9.12 -4.81 -7.34
N ALA A 103 8.87 -5.86 -8.13
CA ALA A 103 7.70 -6.70 -7.97
C ALA A 103 7.69 -7.43 -6.60
N GLN A 104 8.85 -7.85 -6.09
CA GLN A 104 9.01 -8.39 -4.74
C GLN A 104 8.71 -7.34 -3.67
N ARG A 105 9.28 -6.13 -3.81
CA ARG A 105 9.07 -5.02 -2.88
C ARG A 105 7.59 -4.64 -2.77
N ARG A 106 6.92 -4.45 -3.91
CA ARG A 106 5.49 -4.08 -3.99
C ARG A 106 4.55 -5.21 -3.59
N ALA A 107 5.04 -6.44 -3.43
CA ALA A 107 4.21 -7.52 -2.89
C ALA A 107 3.90 -7.32 -1.40
N GLY A 108 4.72 -6.56 -0.67
CA GLY A 108 4.57 -6.32 0.76
C GLY A 108 4.69 -7.58 1.63
N ARG A 109 5.06 -8.73 1.03
CA ARG A 109 5.10 -10.03 1.69
C ARG A 109 6.30 -10.83 1.18
N ARG A 110 7.07 -11.37 2.12
CA ARG A 110 8.23 -12.21 1.81
C ARG A 110 7.80 -13.43 0.96
N GLY A 111 8.58 -13.72 -0.08
CA GLY A 111 8.35 -14.85 -0.97
C GLY A 111 7.15 -14.68 -1.92
N GLN A 112 6.71 -13.44 -2.16
CA GLN A 112 5.65 -13.11 -3.11
C GLN A 112 6.11 -12.05 -4.13
N LEU A 113 5.41 -11.99 -5.24
CA LEU A 113 5.52 -11.00 -6.31
C LEU A 113 4.17 -10.30 -6.47
N THR A 114 4.18 -8.99 -6.73
CA THR A 114 2.94 -8.23 -6.95
C THR A 114 2.23 -8.65 -8.24
N LEU A 115 0.90 -8.67 -8.21
CA LEU A 115 0.02 -8.77 -9.38
C LEU A 115 -0.61 -7.42 -9.76
N ARG A 116 -0.16 -6.32 -9.16
CA ARG A 116 -0.53 -4.95 -9.55
C ARG A 116 0.21 -4.54 -10.84
N LEU A 117 -0.02 -5.30 -11.90
CA LEU A 117 0.73 -5.21 -13.15
C LEU A 117 0.56 -3.86 -13.84
N ARG A 118 -0.57 -3.15 -13.61
CA ARG A 118 -0.76 -1.79 -14.14
C ARG A 118 0.28 -0.81 -13.58
N GLU A 119 0.55 -0.85 -12.28
CA GLU A 119 1.53 0.00 -11.62
C GLU A 119 2.95 -0.38 -12.07
N LEU A 120 3.25 -1.68 -12.15
CA LEU A 120 4.54 -2.19 -12.62
C LEU A 120 4.78 -1.86 -14.10
N GLY A 121 3.75 -1.94 -14.94
CA GLY A 121 3.77 -1.52 -16.34
C GLY A 121 3.93 -0.01 -16.52
N GLY A 122 3.43 0.78 -15.56
CA GLY A 122 3.75 2.21 -15.45
C GLY A 122 5.24 2.45 -15.29
N LEU A 123 5.88 1.76 -14.33
CA LEU A 123 7.33 1.85 -14.12
C LEU A 123 8.14 1.44 -15.36
N ILE A 124 7.72 0.36 -16.05
CA ILE A 124 8.37 -0.09 -17.29
C ILE A 124 8.34 1.00 -18.36
N ARG A 125 7.20 1.66 -18.56
CA ARG A 125 7.06 2.75 -19.54
C ARG A 125 7.95 3.93 -19.19
N VAL A 126 7.92 4.40 -17.94
CA VAL A 126 8.77 5.53 -17.50
C VAL A 126 10.27 5.20 -17.64
N ALA A 127 10.70 3.98 -17.32
CA ALA A 127 12.09 3.57 -17.53
C ALA A 127 12.48 3.55 -19.01
N GLY A 128 11.56 3.15 -19.87
CA GLY A 128 11.71 3.23 -21.31
C GLY A 128 11.81 4.65 -21.85
N ASP A 129 10.97 5.56 -21.35
CA ASP A 129 10.99 6.99 -21.71
C ASP A 129 12.34 7.63 -21.34
N ILE A 130 12.87 7.33 -20.14
CA ILE A 130 14.19 7.80 -19.69
C ILE A 130 15.30 7.27 -20.62
N ALA A 131 15.27 5.97 -20.93
CA ALA A 131 16.26 5.39 -21.84
C ALA A 131 16.20 6.02 -23.24
N GLN A 132 15.00 6.36 -23.72
CA GLN A 132 14.80 7.06 -24.99
C GLN A 132 15.33 8.50 -24.95
N GLU A 133 15.08 9.22 -23.86
CA GLU A 133 15.63 10.58 -23.62
C GLU A 133 17.16 10.56 -23.61
N GLU A 134 17.76 9.55 -22.98
CA GLU A 134 19.21 9.32 -22.98
C GLU A 134 19.75 8.70 -24.28
N SER A 135 18.90 8.45 -25.29
CA SER A 135 19.26 7.78 -26.55
C SER A 135 19.94 6.41 -26.36
N SER A 136 19.59 5.69 -25.29
CA SER A 136 20.09 4.34 -25.01
C SER A 136 19.38 3.30 -25.87
N PRO A 137 20.10 2.34 -26.49
CA PRO A 137 19.48 1.30 -27.32
C PRO A 137 18.67 0.27 -26.52
N LEU A 138 18.97 0.13 -25.23
CA LEU A 138 18.27 -0.76 -24.29
C LEU A 138 18.06 -0.06 -22.95
N VAL A 139 16.97 -0.40 -22.27
CA VAL A 139 16.76 -0.03 -20.87
C VAL A 139 17.66 -0.88 -19.99
N SER A 140 18.38 -0.22 -19.10
CA SER A 140 19.29 -0.81 -18.12
C SER A 140 18.78 -0.58 -16.68
N ALA A 141 19.43 -1.19 -15.69
CA ALA A 141 19.02 -1.04 -14.29
C ALA A 141 19.02 0.43 -13.81
N LYS A 142 19.91 1.27 -14.33
CA LYS A 142 19.99 2.70 -13.94
C LYS A 142 18.69 3.44 -14.30
N ASP A 143 18.12 3.12 -15.46
CA ASP A 143 16.93 3.76 -16.00
C ASP A 143 15.70 3.38 -15.17
N VAL A 144 15.61 2.10 -14.77
CA VAL A 144 14.56 1.62 -13.84
C VAL A 144 14.68 2.28 -12.47
N LEU A 145 15.90 2.46 -11.95
CA LEU A 145 16.12 3.13 -10.67
C LEU A 145 15.73 4.61 -10.73
N SER A 146 16.07 5.32 -11.81
CA SER A 146 15.64 6.69 -12.05
C SER A 146 14.11 6.79 -12.19
N ALA A 147 13.50 5.86 -12.95
CA ALA A 147 12.06 5.79 -13.15
C ALA A 147 11.28 5.61 -11.85
N LYS A 148 11.82 4.88 -10.85
CA LYS A 148 11.17 4.71 -9.55
C LYS A 148 10.96 6.02 -8.79
N ARG A 149 11.79 7.05 -9.03
CA ARG A 149 11.60 8.37 -8.41
C ARG A 149 10.47 9.14 -9.07
N ILE A 150 10.32 8.98 -10.39
CA ILE A 150 9.35 9.72 -11.22
C ILE A 150 7.98 9.03 -11.18
N ALA A 151 7.95 7.69 -11.23
CA ALA A 151 6.75 6.87 -11.27
C ALA A 151 6.09 6.64 -9.89
N ARG A 152 6.39 7.50 -8.91
CA ARG A 152 5.75 7.45 -7.57
C ARG A 152 4.30 7.88 -7.67
N SER A 153 3.42 7.21 -6.94
CA SER A 153 2.01 7.63 -6.84
C SER A 153 1.88 9.02 -6.22
N LEU A 154 0.71 9.65 -6.39
CA LEU A 154 0.41 10.92 -5.74
C LEU A 154 0.45 10.76 -4.22
N GLU A 155 -0.05 9.65 -3.71
CA GLU A 155 -0.10 9.31 -2.30
C GLU A 155 1.31 9.20 -1.71
N GLN A 156 2.23 8.54 -2.42
CA GLN A 156 3.63 8.49 -2.02
C GLN A 156 4.29 9.87 -2.06
N GLN A 157 3.98 10.71 -3.06
CA GLN A 157 4.52 12.07 -3.13
C GLN A 157 4.01 12.94 -1.97
N VAL A 158 2.74 12.77 -1.57
CA VAL A 158 2.17 13.45 -0.40
C VAL A 158 2.87 12.98 0.88
N ALA A 159 3.01 11.66 1.06
CA ALA A 159 3.70 11.10 2.22
C ALA A 159 5.16 11.59 2.27
N ASP A 160 5.91 11.50 1.19
CA ASP A 160 7.31 11.96 1.12
C ASP A 160 7.44 13.45 1.46
N ARG A 161 6.52 14.31 1.00
CA ARG A 161 6.51 15.74 1.35
C ARG A 161 6.21 15.98 2.84
N MET A 162 5.36 15.16 3.46
CA MET A 162 5.13 15.21 4.90
C MET A 162 6.39 14.82 5.68
N ILE A 163 7.10 13.79 5.20
CA ILE A 163 8.38 13.36 5.77
C ILE A 163 9.43 14.47 5.65
N GLU A 164 9.61 15.05 4.46
CA GLU A 164 10.56 16.15 4.23
C GLU A 164 10.30 17.33 5.17
N ARG A 165 9.04 17.74 5.33
CA ARG A 165 8.67 18.79 6.30
C ARG A 165 8.96 18.39 7.75
N GLY A 166 8.75 17.12 8.10
CA GLY A 166 9.12 16.59 9.41
C GLY A 166 10.63 16.61 9.64
N LYS A 167 11.44 16.44 8.57
CA LYS A 167 12.90 16.47 8.64
C LYS A 167 13.47 17.86 8.90
N GLU A 168 12.74 18.93 8.62
CA GLU A 168 13.17 20.30 8.95
C GLU A 168 13.16 20.57 10.47
N TYR A 169 12.43 19.75 11.24
CA TYR A 169 12.29 19.87 12.69
C TYR A 169 12.81 18.61 13.42
N GLN A 170 13.90 17.99 12.91
CA GLN A 170 14.43 16.74 13.45
C GLN A 170 14.83 16.86 14.93
N THR A 171 14.28 15.95 15.71
CA THR A 171 14.61 15.74 17.13
C THR A 171 15.31 14.41 17.37
N PHE A 172 15.60 13.63 16.32
CA PHE A 172 16.33 12.37 16.43
C PHE A 172 17.84 12.56 16.24
N ILE A 173 18.61 11.75 16.96
CA ILE A 173 20.07 11.81 16.97
C ILE A 173 20.59 10.50 16.36
N THR A 174 21.54 10.60 15.43
CA THR A 174 22.11 9.44 14.70
C THR A 174 23.51 9.06 15.16
N GLU A 175 24.14 9.88 16.00
CA GLU A 175 25.49 9.68 16.54
C GLU A 175 25.48 9.79 18.06
N GLY A 176 26.34 9.02 18.73
CA GLY A 176 26.41 8.98 20.20
C GLY A 176 25.29 8.17 20.84
N ASN A 177 24.97 8.48 22.09
CA ASN A 177 23.90 7.82 22.85
C ASN A 177 23.21 8.82 23.79
N ILE A 178 21.93 8.56 24.07
CA ILE A 178 21.13 9.28 25.05
C ILE A 178 20.33 8.26 25.85
N VAL A 179 20.43 8.32 27.18
CA VAL A 179 19.66 7.47 28.07
C VAL A 179 18.18 7.83 27.96
N GLY A 180 17.33 6.81 27.80
CA GLY A 180 15.89 7.00 27.69
C GLY A 180 15.41 7.49 26.32
N MET A 181 16.23 7.41 25.26
CA MET A 181 15.81 7.75 23.91
C MET A 181 16.13 6.62 22.94
N VAL A 182 15.18 6.29 22.07
CA VAL A 182 15.36 5.30 20.99
C VAL A 182 14.77 5.83 19.68
N ASN A 183 15.44 5.50 18.57
CA ASN A 183 14.94 5.79 17.24
C ASN A 183 14.08 4.62 16.76
N GLY A 184 12.77 4.70 17.03
CA GLY A 184 11.80 3.78 16.46
C GLY A 184 11.66 3.99 14.95
N LEU A 185 11.05 3.02 14.28
CA LEU A 185 10.72 3.10 12.85
C LEU A 185 9.21 2.95 12.69
N ALA A 186 8.61 3.89 11.99
CA ALA A 186 7.20 3.83 11.63
C ALA A 186 7.04 3.84 10.11
N VAL A 187 5.89 3.35 9.65
CA VAL A 187 5.52 3.35 8.25
C VAL A 187 4.24 4.16 8.11
N LEU A 188 4.29 5.21 7.30
CA LEU A 188 3.10 5.91 6.86
C LEU A 188 2.42 5.02 5.83
N VAL A 189 1.27 4.48 6.22
CA VAL A 189 0.40 3.69 5.35
C VAL A 189 -0.65 4.64 4.81
N GLY A 190 -0.71 4.79 3.49
CA GLY A 190 -1.85 5.45 2.81
C GLY A 190 -3.11 4.59 2.92
N ASP A 191 -4.09 4.79 2.04
CA ASP A 191 -5.23 3.89 1.99
C ASP A 191 -4.77 2.43 1.78
N ASN A 192 -5.39 1.48 2.49
CA ASN A 192 -5.07 0.03 2.47
C ASN A 192 -5.10 -0.62 1.07
N SER A 193 -5.52 0.15 0.06
CA SER A 193 -5.52 -0.21 -1.35
C SER A 193 -4.18 0.03 -2.04
N ILE A 194 -3.17 0.62 -1.39
CA ILE A 194 -1.90 1.02 -2.04
C ILE A 194 -0.73 0.16 -1.52
N ALA A 195 0.11 -0.32 -2.43
CA ALA A 195 1.29 -1.14 -2.12
C ALA A 195 2.55 -0.30 -1.85
N GLU A 196 2.38 0.97 -1.50
CA GLU A 196 3.45 1.96 -1.39
C GLU A 196 3.49 2.46 0.05
N PHE A 197 4.66 2.32 0.66
CA PHE A 197 4.92 2.58 2.07
C PHE A 197 6.03 3.62 2.17
N SER A 198 5.83 4.67 2.95
CA SER A 198 6.88 5.64 3.25
C SER A 198 7.30 5.52 4.72
N GLY A 199 8.54 5.10 4.94
CA GLY A 199 9.11 4.91 6.29
C GLY A 199 9.59 6.22 6.90
N ILE A 200 9.36 6.39 8.20
CA ILE A 200 9.85 7.51 9.01
C ILE A 200 10.56 7.00 10.27
N VAL A 201 11.55 7.76 10.73
CA VAL A 201 12.10 7.59 12.07
C VAL A 201 11.13 8.22 13.05
N LEU A 202 10.72 7.46 14.06
CA LEU A 202 9.82 7.89 15.13
C LEU A 202 10.60 7.83 16.44
N PRO A 203 11.22 8.95 16.88
CA PRO A 203 11.91 8.98 18.16
C PRO A 203 10.93 8.75 19.31
N ILE A 204 11.29 7.84 20.22
CA ILE A 204 10.54 7.53 21.43
C ILE A 204 11.42 7.88 22.61
N ALA A 205 10.90 8.70 23.51
CA ALA A 205 11.56 9.08 24.74
C ALA A 205 10.87 8.40 25.93
N ALA A 206 11.66 7.98 26.91
CA ALA A 206 11.20 7.40 28.16
C ALA A 206 11.91 8.07 29.34
N GLU A 207 11.14 8.47 30.35
CA GLU A 207 11.66 9.07 31.57
C GLU A 207 10.98 8.44 32.80
N VAL A 208 11.76 8.23 33.85
CA VAL A 208 11.29 7.62 35.10
C VAL A 208 11.24 8.70 36.18
N THR A 209 10.09 8.84 36.83
CA THR A 209 9.87 9.80 37.92
C THR A 209 9.34 9.09 39.17
N PRO A 210 9.48 9.68 40.37
CA PRO A 210 8.81 9.15 41.55
C PRO A 210 7.29 9.11 41.35
N ALA A 211 6.63 8.04 41.78
CA ALA A 211 5.19 7.87 41.62
C ALA A 211 4.41 9.01 42.29
N GLN A 212 3.51 9.64 41.54
CA GLN A 212 2.67 10.72 42.07
C GLN A 212 1.48 10.21 42.88
N ALA A 213 1.05 8.97 42.64
CA ALA A 213 -0.07 8.35 43.32
C ALA A 213 0.40 7.42 44.45
N LYS A 214 -0.26 7.49 45.61
CA LYS A 214 -0.03 6.57 46.75
C LYS A 214 -0.41 5.11 46.45
N GLN A 215 -1.08 4.82 45.33
CA GLN A 215 -1.62 3.51 44.96
C GLN A 215 -0.90 2.89 43.75
N GLY A 216 0.43 3.02 43.70
CA GLY A 216 1.27 2.32 42.75
C GLY A 216 1.60 3.10 41.48
N GLY A 217 2.79 2.83 40.99
CA GLY A 217 3.42 3.39 39.80
C GLY A 217 2.77 2.95 38.51
N ARG A 218 2.78 3.85 37.53
CA ARG A 218 2.09 3.71 36.24
C ARG A 218 3.03 3.90 35.07
N ILE A 219 2.70 3.25 33.96
CA ILE A 219 3.31 3.56 32.66
C ILE A 219 2.34 4.47 31.91
N ILE A 220 2.80 5.67 31.57
CA ILE A 220 2.01 6.72 30.95
C ILE A 220 2.58 6.93 29.54
N ALA A 221 1.90 6.38 28.54
CA ALA A 221 2.31 6.50 27.15
C ALA A 221 1.51 7.60 26.42
N THR A 222 2.20 8.50 25.72
CA THR A 222 1.62 9.65 25.02
C THR A 222 2.06 9.71 23.55
N GLY A 223 1.23 10.34 22.70
CA GLY A 223 1.48 10.39 21.25
C GLY A 223 0.30 9.93 20.38
N ARG A 224 -0.94 10.08 20.89
CA ARG A 224 -2.19 9.67 20.21
C ARG A 224 -2.16 8.20 19.77
N LEU A 225 -1.89 7.32 20.72
CA LEU A 225 -1.85 5.88 20.51
C LEU A 225 -3.24 5.33 20.18
N GLY A 226 -3.30 4.49 19.14
CA GLY A 226 -4.45 3.67 18.79
C GLY A 226 -4.66 2.48 19.75
N GLU A 227 -5.64 1.63 19.45
CA GLU A 227 -6.01 0.52 20.34
C GLU A 227 -4.90 -0.54 20.43
N ILE A 228 -4.36 -0.99 19.29
CA ILE A 228 -3.32 -2.03 19.25
C ILE A 228 -2.04 -1.51 19.89
N ALA A 229 -1.70 -0.23 19.63
CA ALA A 229 -0.52 0.39 20.22
C ALA A 229 -0.62 0.52 21.75
N LYS A 230 -1.82 0.75 22.31
CA LYS A 230 -2.04 0.76 23.76
C LYS A 230 -1.88 -0.63 24.37
N GLU A 231 -2.46 -1.66 23.74
CA GLU A 231 -2.29 -3.05 24.17
C GLU A 231 -0.81 -3.48 24.14
N ALA A 232 -0.06 -3.03 23.13
CA ALA A 232 1.38 -3.26 23.05
C ALA A 232 2.14 -2.69 24.26
N VAL A 233 1.81 -1.46 24.69
CA VAL A 233 2.40 -0.85 25.90
C VAL A 233 2.09 -1.67 27.15
N GLU A 234 0.88 -2.22 27.28
CA GLU A 234 0.51 -3.09 28.41
C GLU A 234 1.30 -4.41 28.42
N ASN A 235 1.54 -5.00 27.25
CA ASN A 235 2.37 -6.20 27.13
C ASN A 235 3.83 -5.94 27.52
N VAL A 236 4.39 -4.80 27.09
CA VAL A 236 5.74 -4.37 27.47
C VAL A 236 5.82 -4.08 28.97
N ALA A 237 4.78 -3.45 29.54
CA ALA A 237 4.68 -3.19 30.96
C ALA A 237 4.80 -4.47 31.79
N ALA A 238 4.17 -5.57 31.36
CA ALA A 238 4.26 -6.86 32.04
C ALA A 238 5.69 -7.43 32.03
N LEU A 239 6.42 -7.26 30.93
CA LEU A 239 7.82 -7.67 30.82
C LEU A 239 8.72 -6.85 31.75
N ILE A 240 8.57 -5.52 31.76
CA ILE A 240 9.34 -4.63 32.65
C ILE A 240 9.11 -5.04 34.10
N LYS A 241 7.84 -5.18 34.52
CA LYS A 241 7.45 -5.62 35.88
C LYS A 241 8.09 -6.95 36.30
N LYS A 242 8.25 -7.89 35.35
CA LYS A 242 8.83 -9.20 35.61
C LYS A 242 10.35 -9.16 35.78
N TYR A 243 11.04 -8.31 35.01
CA TYR A 243 12.50 -8.33 34.90
C TYR A 243 13.24 -7.32 35.78
N THR A 244 12.64 -6.19 36.13
CA THR A 244 13.36 -5.14 36.88
C THR A 244 13.71 -5.57 38.31
N GLY A 245 12.97 -6.51 38.92
CA GLY A 245 13.23 -6.99 40.28
C GLY A 245 13.02 -5.94 41.39
N GLU A 246 12.82 -4.68 41.02
CA GLU A 246 12.50 -3.55 41.88
C GLU A 246 10.99 -3.32 41.95
N ASP A 247 10.56 -2.68 43.03
CA ASP A 247 9.17 -2.27 43.22
C ASP A 247 8.83 -1.09 42.30
N ILE A 248 8.41 -1.42 41.08
CA ILE A 248 7.92 -0.45 40.09
C ILE A 248 6.70 0.33 40.59
N SER A 249 6.08 -0.08 41.71
CA SER A 249 4.96 0.66 42.30
C SER A 249 5.38 2.03 42.88
N ASN A 250 6.68 2.29 43.03
CA ASN A 250 7.19 3.59 43.48
C ASN A 250 7.58 4.55 42.33
N HIS A 251 7.41 4.14 41.07
CA HIS A 251 7.87 4.90 39.92
C HIS A 251 6.78 5.09 38.85
N ASP A 252 6.67 6.29 38.31
CA ASP A 252 5.91 6.57 37.10
C ASP A 252 6.86 6.62 35.90
N ILE A 253 6.61 5.79 34.88
CA ILE A 253 7.39 5.72 33.64
C ILE A 253 6.61 6.43 32.54
N HIS A 254 7.12 7.56 32.10
CA HIS A 254 6.54 8.35 31.01
C HIS A 254 7.17 7.95 29.69
N VAL A 255 6.37 7.50 28.73
CA VAL A 255 6.80 7.18 27.37
C VAL A 255 6.15 8.17 26.40
N GLN A 256 6.94 8.78 25.53
CA GLN A 256 6.46 9.77 24.57
C GLN A 256 6.92 9.41 23.15
N PHE A 257 5.96 9.23 22.26
CA PHE A 257 6.19 9.12 20.82
C PHE A 257 6.32 10.53 20.24
N VAL A 258 7.57 10.99 20.06
CA VAL A 258 7.89 12.37 19.70
C VAL A 258 7.49 12.65 18.25
N GLY A 259 6.73 13.72 18.02
CA GLY A 259 6.31 14.13 16.68
C GLY A 259 5.13 13.35 16.10
N SER A 260 4.51 12.43 16.85
CA SER A 260 3.29 11.69 16.44
C SER A 260 2.04 12.59 16.45
N ARG A 261 1.92 13.50 15.48
CA ARG A 261 0.76 14.39 15.34
C ARG A 261 -0.47 13.67 14.84
N GLU A 262 -0.30 12.70 13.95
CA GLU A 262 -1.39 11.96 13.30
C GLU A 262 -1.84 10.73 14.10
N GLY A 263 -1.07 10.36 15.12
CA GLY A 263 -1.29 9.15 15.90
C GLY A 263 -0.34 8.04 15.53
N THR A 264 -0.22 7.08 16.44
CA THR A 264 0.60 5.88 16.27
C THR A 264 -0.29 4.66 16.47
N GLU A 265 -0.25 3.71 15.55
CA GLU A 265 -1.09 2.51 15.53
C GLU A 265 -0.23 1.27 15.26
N GLY A 266 -0.72 0.11 15.70
CA GLY A 266 -0.01 -1.17 15.60
C GLY A 266 1.00 -1.40 16.72
N ASP A 267 1.69 -2.53 16.65
CA ASP A 267 2.58 -3.06 17.70
C ASP A 267 4.07 -3.09 17.28
N SER A 268 4.40 -2.58 16.08
CA SER A 268 5.76 -2.62 15.54
C SER A 268 6.81 -1.90 16.40
N ALA A 269 6.39 -0.92 17.21
CA ALA A 269 7.24 -0.19 18.14
C ALA A 269 7.42 -0.91 19.50
N SER A 270 6.86 -2.11 19.72
CA SER A 270 6.90 -2.78 21.04
C SER A 270 8.30 -3.05 21.58
N ILE A 271 9.30 -3.19 20.69
CA ILE A 271 10.69 -3.42 21.06
C ILE A 271 11.50 -2.13 21.27
N SER A 272 10.93 -0.99 20.86
CA SER A 272 11.53 0.35 21.02
C SER A 272 11.12 0.90 22.37
#